data_AF-A0A0A1U789-F1
#
_entry.id   AF-A0A0A1U789-F1
#
_cell.length_a   1.000
_cell.length_b   1.000
_cell.length_c   1.000
_cell.angle_alpha   90.00
_cell.angle_beta   90.00
_cell.angle_gamma   90.00
#
_symmetry.space_group_name_H-M   'P 1'
#
loop_
_entity.id
_entity.type
_entity.pdbx_description
1 polymer ?
#
loop_
_entity_poly.entity_id
_entity_poly.type
_entity_poly.pdbx_seq_one_letter_code
_entity_poly.pdbx_strand_id
1 'polypeptide(L)'
;MSKILLERQTCVLTERVGTTEVYVVVKQTNFLLCLTSTDPIENADVSCDLLYDMPDLKAVPYVAQKPITFRSQQVSPEAINVECKLNVLSSQHEDMLFRIRVVVSDKGKPVGEVISNPIRSTSKIDTNKKTRQFSKYNGQLTTVQAMTTPAQLKKPKKNDILAPAVTQRRVFELALLSSNTILLERLRQANRREEQKVTTVDAGVQQVCEKMASMEYTQLQMNLMNTLGGLDQEQSNALFEICSVIQSMYPQQYTFQPVVEQKFTPFGEFNGNYSGQPNVFGGF
;
A
#
# COMPACT_ATOMS: atom_id res chain seq x y z
N MET A 1 -7.05 -14.40 -27.34
CA MET A 1 -5.88 -14.17 -26.46
C MET A 1 -6.40 -13.40 -25.27
N SER A 2 -6.33 -14.01 -24.09
CA SER A 2 -6.79 -13.39 -22.87
C SER A 2 -5.93 -12.16 -22.58
N LYS A 3 -6.56 -11.05 -22.22
CA LYS A 3 -5.82 -9.83 -21.93
C LYS A 3 -5.30 -9.94 -20.51
N ILE A 4 -3.97 -9.88 -20.37
CA ILE A 4 -3.30 -9.80 -19.07
C ILE A 4 -2.89 -8.34 -18.88
N LEU A 5 -3.21 -7.80 -17.72
CA LEU A 5 -3.01 -6.41 -17.36
C LEU A 5 -2.16 -6.35 -16.09
N LEU A 6 -1.26 -5.35 -16.05
CA LEU A 6 -0.54 -5.03 -14.83
C LEU A 6 -1.38 -4.04 -14.03
N GLU A 7 -1.97 -4.51 -12.94
CA GLU A 7 -2.81 -3.68 -12.06
C GLU A 7 -1.94 -2.85 -11.13
N ARG A 8 -0.91 -3.47 -10.55
CA ARG A 8 -0.07 -2.82 -9.53
C ARG A 8 1.37 -3.29 -9.62
N GLN A 9 2.28 -2.35 -9.41
CA GLN A 9 3.71 -2.59 -9.27
C GLN A 9 4.19 -1.90 -7.99
N THR A 10 4.75 -2.65 -7.05
CA THR A 10 5.31 -2.07 -5.83
C THR A 10 6.74 -1.62 -6.07
N CYS A 11 7.14 -0.56 -5.37
CA CYS A 11 8.49 -0.03 -5.40
C CYS A 11 8.77 0.68 -4.07
N VAL A 12 10.04 1.03 -3.85
CA VAL A 12 10.43 1.79 -2.67
C VAL A 12 10.14 3.28 -2.85
N LEU A 13 10.34 3.78 -4.07
CA LEU A 13 10.13 5.18 -4.42
C LEU A 13 9.72 5.25 -5.89
N THR A 14 8.81 6.18 -6.20
CA THR A 14 8.53 6.56 -7.59
C THR A 14 9.23 7.88 -7.88
N GLU A 15 10.03 7.89 -8.94
CA GLU A 15 10.68 9.09 -9.46
C GLU A 15 10.07 9.52 -10.79
N ARG A 16 10.09 10.82 -11.08
CA ARG A 16 9.76 11.33 -12.42
C ARG A 16 11.02 11.72 -13.16
N VAL A 17 11.25 11.11 -14.32
CA VAL A 17 12.32 11.45 -15.24
C VAL A 17 11.68 12.03 -16.50
N GLY A 18 11.66 13.35 -16.61
CA GLY A 18 10.90 14.05 -17.65
C GLY A 18 9.39 13.83 -17.45
N THR A 19 8.73 13.23 -18.44
CA THR A 19 7.30 12.88 -18.39
C THR A 19 7.03 11.43 -17.95
N THR A 20 8.08 10.63 -17.76
CA THR A 20 7.97 9.21 -17.48
C THR A 20 8.12 8.95 -15.98
N GLU A 21 7.21 8.16 -15.43
CA GLU A 21 7.30 7.66 -14.05
C GLU A 21 8.17 6.41 -14.01
N VAL A 22 9.16 6.42 -13.11
CA VAL A 22 10.18 5.39 -12.94
C VAL A 22 10.09 4.84 -11.53
N TYR A 23 9.97 3.52 -11.42
CA TYR A 23 9.81 2.79 -10.18
C TYR A 23 11.19 2.37 -9.66
N VAL A 24 11.59 2.88 -8.50
CA VAL A 24 12.87 2.56 -7.88
C VAL A 24 12.73 1.31 -7.02
N VAL A 25 13.47 0.26 -7.40
CA VAL A 25 13.51 -1.01 -6.66
C VAL A 25 14.92 -1.26 -6.13
N VAL A 26 14.99 -1.86 -4.95
CA VAL A 26 16.25 -2.17 -4.31
C VAL A 26 16.70 -3.57 -4.75
N LYS A 27 17.94 -3.68 -5.22
CA LYS A 27 18.59 -4.96 -5.54
C LYS A 27 18.51 -5.88 -4.32
N GLN A 28 18.30 -7.16 -4.56
CA GLN A 28 18.18 -8.18 -3.52
C GLN A 28 16.98 -8.02 -2.57
N THR A 29 16.06 -7.08 -2.84
CA THR A 29 14.79 -6.94 -2.11
C THR A 29 13.64 -7.36 -3.02
N ASN A 30 12.66 -8.04 -2.43
CA ASN A 30 11.45 -8.45 -3.14
C ASN A 30 10.55 -7.24 -3.39
N PHE A 31 9.95 -7.22 -4.57
CA PHE A 31 8.87 -6.31 -4.95
C PHE A 31 7.83 -7.08 -5.76
N LEU A 32 6.65 -6.52 -5.92
CA LEU A 32 5.46 -7.25 -6.35
C LEU A 32 4.92 -6.66 -7.66
N LEU A 33 4.59 -7.55 -8.60
CA LEU A 33 3.75 -7.25 -9.76
C LEU A 33 2.42 -7.98 -9.59
N CYS A 34 1.33 -7.24 -9.50
CA CYS A 34 -0.03 -7.78 -9.46
C CYS A 34 -0.58 -7.80 -10.87
N LEU A 35 -0.80 -9.01 -11.39
CA LEU A 35 -1.36 -9.23 -12.71
C LEU A 35 -2.82 -9.65 -12.59
N THR A 36 -3.65 -9.10 -13.45
CA THR A 36 -5.05 -9.48 -13.59
C THR A 36 -5.33 -9.88 -15.02
N SER A 37 -6.25 -10.82 -15.21
CA SER A 37 -6.72 -11.22 -16.53
C SER A 37 -8.24 -11.15 -16.62
N THR A 38 -8.73 -10.95 -17.84
CA THR A 38 -10.16 -11.00 -18.12
C THR A 38 -10.71 -12.42 -18.15
N ASP A 39 -9.85 -13.41 -18.40
CA ASP A 39 -10.23 -14.83 -18.43
C ASP A 39 -9.53 -15.55 -17.27
N PRO A 40 -10.11 -16.66 -16.75
CA PRO A 40 -9.47 -17.45 -15.71
C PRO A 40 -8.13 -18.02 -16.17
N ILE A 41 -7.08 -17.79 -15.38
CA ILE A 41 -5.70 -18.23 -15.58
C ILE A 41 -5.25 -19.18 -14.46
N GLU A 42 -6.14 -20.12 -14.10
CA GLU A 42 -5.87 -21.11 -13.06
C GLU A 42 -4.71 -22.04 -13.47
N ASN A 43 -3.74 -22.23 -12.57
CA ASN A 43 -2.55 -23.05 -12.78
C ASN A 43 -1.66 -22.59 -13.94
N ALA A 44 -1.68 -21.29 -14.26
CA ALA A 44 -0.79 -20.76 -15.28
C ALA A 44 0.67 -20.71 -14.81
N ASP A 45 1.56 -21.14 -15.68
CA ASP A 45 3.00 -20.98 -15.54
C ASP A 45 3.39 -19.53 -15.85
N VAL A 46 4.24 -18.95 -15.01
CA VAL A 46 4.72 -17.57 -15.17
C VAL A 46 6.20 -17.59 -15.46
N SER A 47 6.64 -16.78 -16.42
CA SER A 47 8.05 -16.53 -16.69
C SER A 47 8.33 -15.03 -16.69
N CYS A 48 9.47 -14.63 -16.13
CA CYS A 48 9.88 -13.23 -16.07
C CYS A 48 11.28 -13.03 -16.64
N ASP A 49 11.41 -12.04 -17.53
CA ASP A 49 12.68 -11.62 -18.10
C ASP A 49 12.92 -10.13 -17.83
N LEU A 50 14.17 -9.80 -17.51
CA LEU A 50 14.61 -8.41 -17.35
C LEU A 50 15.08 -7.87 -18.70
N LEU A 51 14.50 -6.76 -19.13
CA LEU A 51 14.77 -6.10 -20.40
C LEU A 51 15.32 -4.69 -20.15
N TYR A 52 16.12 -4.18 -21.09
CA TYR A 52 16.46 -2.76 -21.11
C TYR A 52 15.25 -1.94 -21.55
N ASP A 53 15.05 -0.77 -20.92
CA ASP A 53 14.05 0.22 -21.35
C ASP A 53 14.56 0.99 -22.59
N MET A 54 14.63 0.27 -23.70
CA MET A 54 14.99 0.77 -25.03
C MET A 54 13.92 0.32 -26.04
N PRO A 55 13.80 0.98 -27.20
CA PRO A 55 12.80 0.62 -28.21
C PRO A 55 12.80 -0.86 -28.60
N ASP A 56 13.98 -1.49 -28.64
CA ASP A 56 14.14 -2.88 -29.03
C ASP A 56 13.85 -3.88 -27.89
N LEU A 57 13.62 -3.39 -26.66
CA LEU A 57 13.32 -4.19 -25.46
C LEU A 57 14.25 -5.41 -25.29
N LYS A 58 15.54 -5.21 -25.52
CA LYS A 58 16.55 -6.28 -25.49
C LYS A 58 16.69 -6.84 -24.08
N ALA A 59 16.76 -8.17 -23.98
CA ALA A 59 17.01 -8.84 -22.71
C ALA A 59 18.38 -8.48 -22.11
N VAL A 60 18.43 -8.34 -20.78
CA VAL A 60 19.67 -8.09 -20.05
C VAL A 60 20.51 -9.37 -20.08
N PRO A 61 21.72 -9.35 -20.67
CA PRO A 61 22.58 -10.53 -20.74
C PRO A 61 23.09 -10.92 -19.36
N TYR A 62 23.33 -12.21 -19.17
CA TYR A 62 23.93 -12.76 -17.96
C TYR A 62 24.84 -13.94 -18.30
N VAL A 63 25.84 -14.17 -17.44
CA VAL A 63 26.83 -15.24 -17.64
C VAL A 63 26.49 -16.45 -16.78
N ALA A 64 26.41 -16.27 -15.46
CA ALA A 64 26.23 -17.36 -14.50
C ALA A 64 24.86 -17.36 -13.81
N GLN A 65 24.34 -16.18 -13.45
CA GLN A 65 23.09 -16.04 -12.70
C GLN A 65 22.12 -15.14 -13.46
N LYS A 66 20.85 -15.57 -13.55
CA LYS A 66 19.79 -14.74 -14.15
C LYS A 66 19.71 -13.38 -13.42
N PRO A 67 19.47 -12.28 -14.14
CA PRO A 67 19.44 -10.94 -13.55
C PRO A 67 18.19 -10.71 -12.68
N ILE A 68 17.17 -11.55 -12.83
CA ILE A 68 15.94 -11.54 -12.05
C ILE A 68 15.59 -12.96 -11.59
N THR A 69 15.13 -13.05 -10.35
CA THR A 69 14.47 -14.24 -9.77
C THR A 69 13.05 -13.86 -9.41
N PHE A 70 12.12 -14.81 -9.50
CA PHE A 70 10.72 -14.54 -9.21
C PHE A 70 10.05 -15.76 -8.59
N ARG A 71 8.94 -15.50 -7.88
CA ARG A 71 7.99 -16.50 -7.39
C ARG A 71 6.59 -16.02 -7.72
N SER A 72 5.80 -16.85 -8.40
CA SER A 72 4.38 -16.58 -8.63
C SER A 72 3.51 -17.20 -7.54
N GLN A 73 2.43 -16.51 -7.20
CA GLN A 73 1.39 -16.99 -6.31
C GLN A 73 0.03 -16.62 -6.91
N GLN A 74 -0.80 -17.63 -7.17
CA GLN A 74 -2.20 -17.42 -7.56
C GLN A 74 -2.96 -16.82 -6.37
N VAL A 75 -3.65 -15.71 -6.58
CA VAL A 75 -4.49 -15.06 -5.55
C VAL A 75 -5.96 -15.40 -5.76
N SER A 76 -6.41 -15.36 -7.01
CA SER A 76 -7.76 -15.72 -7.44
C SER A 76 -7.68 -16.36 -8.83
N PRO A 77 -8.76 -16.95 -9.38
CA PRO A 77 -8.75 -17.51 -10.72
C PRO A 77 -8.27 -16.52 -11.81
N GLU A 78 -8.46 -15.23 -11.59
CA GLU A 78 -8.17 -14.16 -12.55
C GLU A 78 -6.95 -13.31 -12.16
N ALA A 79 -6.35 -13.53 -10.99
CA ALA A 79 -5.27 -12.69 -10.46
C ALA A 79 -4.07 -13.50 -9.98
N ILE A 80 -2.88 -13.05 -10.42
CA ILE A 80 -1.59 -13.63 -10.05
C ILE A 80 -0.69 -12.54 -9.48
N ASN A 81 -0.12 -12.83 -8.32
CA ASN A 81 0.94 -12.04 -7.73
C ASN A 81 2.29 -12.63 -8.13
N VAL A 82 3.16 -11.80 -8.69
CA VAL A 82 4.53 -12.17 -9.05
C VAL A 82 5.49 -11.40 -8.16
N GLU A 83 6.08 -12.10 -7.20
CA GLU A 83 7.11 -11.57 -6.33
C GLU A 83 8.46 -11.65 -7.05
N CYS A 84 9.00 -10.50 -7.44
CA CYS A 84 10.23 -10.36 -8.19
C CYS A 84 11.37 -9.88 -7.28
N LYS A 85 12.58 -10.34 -7.58
CA LYS A 85 13.81 -9.91 -6.91
C LYS A 85 14.91 -9.74 -7.96
N LEU A 86 15.45 -8.52 -8.05
CA LEU A 86 16.60 -8.24 -8.92
C LEU A 86 17.88 -8.73 -8.26
N ASN A 87 18.67 -9.48 -9.02
CA ASN A 87 19.98 -9.93 -8.56
C ASN A 87 21.02 -8.80 -8.61
N VAL A 88 22.24 -9.08 -8.16
CA VAL A 88 23.34 -8.12 -8.25
C VAL A 88 23.65 -7.88 -9.73
N LEU A 89 23.26 -6.71 -10.22
CA LEU A 89 23.61 -6.23 -11.56
C LEU A 89 25.02 -5.62 -11.53
N SER A 90 25.78 -5.83 -12.61
CA SER A 90 27.10 -5.25 -12.82
C SER A 90 27.07 -3.71 -12.81
N SER A 91 28.23 -3.07 -12.62
CA SER A 91 28.36 -1.61 -12.66
C SER A 91 27.95 -1.01 -14.02
N GLN A 92 28.00 -1.79 -15.10
CA GLN A 92 27.53 -1.37 -16.43
C GLN A 92 26.03 -1.06 -16.47
N HIS A 93 25.28 -1.48 -15.45
CA HIS A 93 23.82 -1.36 -15.37
C HIS A 93 23.35 -0.27 -14.40
N GLU A 94 24.25 0.46 -13.73
CA GLU A 94 23.87 1.37 -12.63
C GLU A 94 23.05 2.59 -13.05
N ASP A 95 23.19 3.04 -14.29
CA ASP A 95 22.47 4.22 -14.82
C ASP A 95 21.44 3.86 -15.90
N MET A 96 21.13 2.57 -16.06
CA MET A 96 20.15 2.09 -17.03
C MET A 96 18.76 1.91 -16.41
N LEU A 97 17.74 2.08 -17.24
CA LEU A 97 16.36 1.75 -16.90
C LEU A 97 16.03 0.38 -17.46
N PHE A 98 15.19 -0.35 -16.71
CA PHE A 98 14.80 -1.71 -17.03
C PHE A 98 13.29 -1.83 -17.09
N ARG A 99 12.81 -2.86 -17.76
CA ARG A 99 11.42 -3.33 -17.64
C ARG A 99 11.42 -4.82 -17.42
N ILE A 100 10.37 -5.31 -16.77
CA ILE A 100 10.16 -6.74 -16.57
C ILE A 100 9.06 -7.16 -17.54
N ARG A 101 9.40 -8.08 -18.42
CA ARG A 101 8.44 -8.79 -19.24
C ARG A 101 7.96 -9.99 -18.44
N VAL A 102 6.65 -10.09 -18.27
CA VAL A 102 6.01 -11.26 -17.67
C VAL A 102 5.18 -11.94 -18.72
N VAL A 103 5.51 -13.20 -19.02
CA VAL A 103 4.75 -14.06 -19.93
C VAL A 103 4.05 -15.11 -19.09
N VAL A 104 2.74 -15.20 -19.28
CA VAL A 104 1.89 -16.18 -18.60
C VAL A 104 1.46 -17.22 -19.62
N SER A 105 1.61 -18.48 -19.28
CA SER A 105 1.28 -19.62 -20.13
C SER A 105 0.42 -20.64 -19.40
N ASP A 106 -0.63 -21.12 -20.05
CA ASP A 106 -1.48 -22.21 -19.56
C ASP A 106 -1.12 -23.48 -20.32
N LYS A 107 -0.67 -24.52 -19.60
CA LYS A 107 -0.27 -25.83 -20.18
C LYS A 107 0.70 -25.68 -21.36
N GLY A 108 1.67 -24.77 -21.23
CA GLY A 108 2.68 -24.49 -22.26
C GLY A 108 2.23 -23.61 -23.42
N LYS A 109 0.99 -23.13 -23.45
CA LYS A 109 0.52 -22.14 -24.44
C LYS A 109 0.56 -20.73 -23.86
N PRO A 110 1.21 -19.75 -24.53
CA PRO A 110 1.25 -18.38 -24.03
C PRO A 110 -0.16 -17.78 -24.08
N VAL A 111 -0.66 -17.40 -22.91
CA VAL A 111 -1.98 -16.77 -22.73
C VAL A 111 -1.88 -15.28 -23.01
N GLY A 112 -0.84 -14.66 -22.47
CA GLY A 112 -0.58 -13.23 -22.62
C GLY A 112 0.80 -12.83 -22.13
N GLU A 113 1.19 -11.62 -22.52
CA GLU A 113 2.41 -10.97 -22.11
C GLU A 113 2.07 -9.57 -21.56
N VAL A 114 2.76 -9.17 -20.50
CA VAL A 114 2.67 -7.83 -19.95
C VAL A 114 4.07 -7.30 -19.63
N ILE A 115 4.25 -6.01 -19.84
CA ILE A 115 5.52 -5.32 -19.58
C ILE A 115 5.32 -4.34 -18.42
N SER A 116 6.25 -4.37 -17.46
CA SER A 116 6.22 -3.47 -16.32
C SER A 116 6.45 -2.00 -16.70
N ASN A 117 6.14 -1.13 -15.75
CA ASN A 117 6.63 0.25 -15.82
C ASN A 117 8.16 0.28 -15.74
N PRO A 118 8.82 1.34 -16.25
CA PRO A 118 10.25 1.52 -16.14
C PRO A 118 10.74 1.41 -14.70
N ILE A 119 11.83 0.67 -14.50
CA ILE A 119 12.42 0.37 -13.21
C ILE A 119 13.85 0.91 -13.16
N ARG A 120 14.19 1.56 -12.05
CA ARG A 120 15.58 1.82 -11.68
C ARG A 120 16.00 0.90 -10.54
N SER A 121 17.16 0.29 -10.71
CA SER A 121 17.73 -0.61 -9.71
C SER A 121 18.73 0.13 -8.81
N THR A 122 18.57 0.07 -7.48
CA THR A 122 19.51 0.67 -6.52
C THR A 122 20.01 -0.37 -5.51
N SER A 123 21.25 -0.24 -5.02
CA SER A 123 21.79 -1.19 -4.04
C SER A 123 21.29 -0.94 -2.61
N LYS A 124 20.84 0.29 -2.32
CA LYS A 124 20.34 0.73 -1.01
C LYS A 124 19.28 1.82 -1.20
N ILE A 125 18.42 1.99 -0.19
CA ILE A 125 17.48 3.11 -0.12
C ILE A 125 18.28 4.37 0.21
N ASP A 126 18.46 5.25 -0.76
CA ASP A 126 19.03 6.58 -0.51
C ASP A 126 17.91 7.52 -0.04
N THR A 127 17.72 7.62 1.28
CA THR A 127 16.76 8.55 1.90
C THR A 127 17.11 10.03 1.68
N ASN A 128 18.32 10.34 1.17
CA ASN A 128 18.85 11.70 1.09
C ASN A 128 18.92 12.31 -0.33
N LYS A 129 18.45 11.63 -1.38
CA LYS A 129 18.58 12.16 -2.75
C LYS A 129 17.43 13.07 -3.15
N LYS A 130 17.69 14.39 -3.09
CA LYS A 130 17.06 15.36 -4.00
C LYS A 130 17.30 14.91 -5.44
N THR A 131 16.21 14.82 -6.20
CA THR A 131 16.12 14.52 -7.64
C THR A 131 17.45 14.69 -8.38
N ARG A 132 18.16 13.60 -8.65
CA ARG A 132 19.29 13.63 -9.60
C ARG A 132 18.71 13.83 -10.98
N GLN A 133 18.90 15.01 -11.55
CA GLN A 133 18.58 15.26 -12.95
C GLN A 133 19.49 14.37 -13.81
N PHE A 134 18.90 13.39 -14.50
CA PHE A 134 19.61 12.65 -15.52
C PHE A 134 19.92 13.62 -16.66
N SER A 135 21.19 13.99 -16.79
CA SER A 135 21.66 14.69 -17.97
C SER A 135 21.85 13.65 -19.08
N LYS A 136 21.10 13.84 -20.17
CA LYS A 136 21.26 13.21 -21.50
C LYS A 136 20.78 11.75 -21.63
N TYR A 137 19.47 11.58 -21.70
CA TYR A 137 18.89 10.51 -22.52
C TYR A 137 18.96 10.96 -23.99
N ASN A 138 19.89 10.40 -24.77
CA ASN A 138 19.92 10.53 -26.23
C ASN A 138 18.88 9.57 -26.83
N GLY A 139 17.61 9.93 -26.73
CA GLY A 139 16.55 9.36 -27.55
C GLY A 139 16.33 10.26 -28.75
N GLN A 140 16.90 9.90 -29.90
CA GLN A 140 16.54 10.49 -31.19
C GLN A 140 15.04 10.28 -31.43
N LEU A 141 14.25 11.31 -31.19
CA LEU A 141 12.93 11.46 -31.80
C LEU A 141 13.14 12.10 -33.17
N THR A 142 13.06 11.27 -34.20
CA THR A 142 12.86 11.67 -35.59
C THR A 142 11.51 12.37 -35.71
N THR A 143 11.50 13.70 -35.64
CA THR A 143 10.39 14.52 -36.14
C THR A 143 10.55 14.65 -37.66
N VAL A 144 9.72 13.93 -38.39
CA VAL A 144 9.57 14.10 -39.84
C VAL A 144 8.65 15.30 -40.07
N GLN A 145 9.24 16.33 -40.69
CA GLN A 145 8.62 17.30 -41.61
C GLN A 145 7.41 18.13 -41.15
N ALA A 146 7.66 19.42 -40.92
CA ALA A 146 7.01 20.48 -41.71
C ALA A 146 7.90 21.73 -41.71
N MET A 147 8.50 22.02 -42.86
CA MET A 147 9.19 23.26 -43.17
C MET A 147 8.16 24.39 -43.36
N THR A 148 8.44 25.59 -42.84
CA THR A 148 8.40 26.85 -43.60
C THR A 148 9.08 27.97 -42.79
N THR A 149 9.78 28.81 -43.53
CA THR A 149 10.84 29.77 -43.18
C THR A 149 10.27 31.17 -42.80
N PRO A 150 11.12 32.15 -42.40
CA PRO A 150 10.82 33.19 -41.41
C PRO A 150 10.48 34.56 -42.02
N ALA A 151 9.78 35.42 -41.26
CA ALA A 151 9.81 36.87 -41.48
C ALA A 151 9.35 37.72 -40.28
N GLN A 152 10.29 38.53 -39.78
CA GLN A 152 10.18 39.95 -39.43
C GLN A 152 9.26 40.44 -38.30
N LEU A 153 9.95 41.11 -37.36
CA LEU A 153 9.45 42.14 -36.45
C LEU A 153 8.48 43.13 -37.12
N LYS A 154 7.39 43.47 -36.42
CA LYS A 154 6.82 44.82 -36.40
C LYS A 154 6.01 45.04 -35.12
N LYS A 155 6.41 46.05 -34.33
CA LYS A 155 5.63 46.64 -33.23
C LYS A 155 4.33 47.25 -33.77
N PRO A 156 3.30 47.37 -32.91
CA PRO A 156 2.63 48.67 -32.82
C PRO A 156 2.41 49.14 -31.37
N LYS A 157 1.95 50.38 -31.31
CA LYS A 157 2.05 51.38 -30.25
C LYS A 157 0.98 51.22 -29.15
N LYS A 158 1.29 51.86 -28.01
CA LYS A 158 0.36 52.28 -26.94
C LYS A 158 -0.91 52.93 -27.50
N ASN A 159 -2.09 52.53 -27.04
CA ASN A 159 -2.87 53.26 -26.05
C ASN A 159 -4.23 52.59 -25.77
N ASP A 160 -4.71 52.86 -24.56
CA ASP A 160 -6.12 52.96 -24.13
C ASP A 160 -6.85 51.80 -23.43
N ILE A 161 -7.31 52.17 -22.24
CA ILE A 161 -8.46 51.71 -21.45
C ILE A 161 -8.20 50.52 -20.50
N LEU A 162 -7.99 50.87 -19.23
CA LEU A 162 -8.10 49.97 -18.07
C LEU A 162 -9.51 49.36 -18.02
N ALA A 163 -9.61 48.08 -18.33
CA ALA A 163 -10.77 47.26 -18.05
C ALA A 163 -10.64 46.57 -16.67
N PRO A 164 -11.71 46.50 -15.86
CA PRO A 164 -11.71 45.95 -14.50
C PRO A 164 -11.51 44.41 -14.41
N ALA A 165 -11.34 43.74 -15.56
CA ALA A 165 -11.21 42.29 -15.67
C ALA A 165 -9.87 41.72 -15.14
N VAL A 166 -8.81 42.55 -15.10
CA VAL A 166 -7.48 42.10 -14.65
C VAL A 166 -7.45 41.87 -13.13
N THR A 167 -8.25 42.62 -12.37
CA THR A 167 -8.31 42.51 -10.91
C THR A 167 -9.09 41.26 -10.49
N GLN A 168 -10.22 40.96 -11.14
CA GLN A 168 -10.99 39.74 -10.86
C GLN A 168 -10.19 38.47 -11.17
N ARG A 169 -9.41 38.47 -12.25
CA ARG A 169 -8.53 37.34 -12.59
C ARG A 169 -7.48 37.08 -11.51
N ARG A 170 -6.87 38.14 -10.96
CA ARG A 170 -5.91 38.02 -9.85
C ARG A 170 -6.55 37.54 -8.55
N VAL A 171 -7.78 37.99 -8.26
CA VAL A 171 -8.54 37.53 -7.09
C VAL A 171 -8.87 36.03 -7.23
N PHE A 172 -9.28 35.59 -8.41
CA PHE A 172 -9.56 34.18 -8.67
C PHE A 172 -8.30 33.32 -8.57
N GLU A 173 -7.17 33.80 -9.09
CA GLU A 173 -5.87 33.13 -9.02
C GLU A 173 -5.37 33.01 -7.57
N LEU A 174 -5.52 34.06 -6.76
CA LEU A 174 -5.22 34.04 -5.32
C LEU A 174 -6.12 33.07 -4.55
N ALA A 175 -7.42 33.02 -4.87
CA ALA A 175 -8.35 32.06 -4.28
C ALA A 175 -7.99 30.61 -4.63
N LEU A 176 -7.54 30.36 -5.86
CA LEU A 176 -7.10 29.04 -6.32
C LEU A 176 -5.81 28.60 -5.60
N LEU A 177 -4.84 29.51 -5.46
CA LEU A 177 -3.60 29.26 -4.73
C LEU A 177 -3.85 28.98 -3.24
N SER A 178 -4.76 29.73 -2.62
CA SER A 178 -5.23 29.50 -1.24
C SER A 178 -5.85 28.10 -1.10
N SER A 179 -6.76 27.73 -1.99
CA SER A 179 -7.41 26.41 -1.98
C SER A 179 -6.40 25.27 -2.15
N ASN A 180 -5.44 25.41 -3.08
CA ASN A 180 -4.37 24.44 -3.29
C ASN A 180 -3.46 24.31 -2.06
N THR A 181 -3.21 25.40 -1.35
CA THR A 181 -2.42 25.38 -0.11
C THR A 181 -3.12 24.58 0.98
N ILE A 182 -4.44 24.76 1.13
CA ILE A 182 -5.25 23.99 2.09
C ILE A 182 -5.27 22.50 1.73
N LEU A 183 -5.39 22.17 0.44
CA LEU A 183 -5.38 20.77 -0.02
C LEU A 183 -4.03 20.09 0.21
N LEU A 184 -2.92 20.79 -0.05
CA LEU A 184 -1.57 20.29 0.26
C LEU A 184 -1.37 20.06 1.76
N GLU A 185 -1.93 20.93 2.60
CA GLU A 185 -1.86 20.76 4.05
C GLU A 185 -2.71 19.57 4.53
N ARG A 186 -3.91 19.36 3.96
CA ARG A 186 -4.72 18.17 4.23
C ARG A 186 -4.04 16.88 3.77
N LEU A 187 -3.40 16.89 2.61
CA LEU A 187 -2.61 15.75 2.11
C LEU A 187 -1.41 15.46 3.02
N ARG A 188 -0.71 16.48 3.51
CA ARG A 188 0.38 16.32 4.49
C ARG A 188 -0.13 15.73 5.81
N GLN A 189 -1.29 16.16 6.29
CA GLN A 189 -1.90 15.60 7.50
C GLN A 189 -2.36 14.16 7.30
N ALA A 190 -2.90 13.82 6.13
CA ALA A 190 -3.25 12.45 5.77
C ALA A 190 -2.00 11.55 5.67
N ASN A 191 -0.93 12.00 5.00
CA ASN A 191 0.34 11.27 4.95
C ASN A 191 0.97 11.08 6.34
N ARG A 192 0.88 12.08 7.23
CA ARG A 192 1.37 11.92 8.62
C ARG A 192 0.59 10.89 9.42
N ARG A 193 -0.69 10.65 9.10
CA ARG A 193 -1.49 9.58 9.71
C ARG A 193 -1.11 8.21 9.16
N GLU A 194 -0.74 8.12 7.88
CA GLU A 194 -0.25 6.87 7.27
C GLU A 194 1.21 6.54 7.63
N GLU A 195 2.04 7.55 7.96
CA GLU A 195 3.44 7.37 8.38
C GLU A 195 3.63 7.03 9.86
N GLN A 196 2.57 6.81 10.65
CA GLN A 196 2.70 6.15 11.96
C GLN A 196 2.97 4.65 11.77
N LYS A 197 4.09 4.33 11.12
CA LYS A 197 4.72 3.02 11.23
C LYS A 197 5.07 2.87 12.70
N VAL A 198 4.44 1.90 13.35
CA VAL A 198 4.83 1.38 14.65
C VAL A 198 6.34 1.14 14.63
N THR A 199 7.11 2.04 15.26
CA THR A 199 8.59 2.00 15.23
C THR A 199 9.15 1.02 16.26
N THR A 200 8.35 0.65 17.27
CA THR A 200 8.70 -0.28 18.34
C THR A 200 7.48 -1.13 18.72
N VAL A 201 7.72 -2.33 19.26
CA VAL A 201 6.65 -3.24 19.74
C VAL A 201 5.77 -2.52 20.77
N ASP A 202 6.38 -1.80 21.71
CA ASP A 202 5.65 -1.04 22.74
C ASP A 202 4.73 0.03 22.15
N ALA A 203 5.18 0.77 21.13
CA ALA A 203 4.34 1.76 20.44
C ALA A 203 3.17 1.10 19.72
N GLY A 204 3.37 -0.12 19.20
CA GLY A 204 2.31 -0.89 18.55
C GLY A 204 1.27 -1.38 19.55
N VAL A 205 1.73 -1.94 20.66
CA VAL A 205 0.87 -2.38 21.77
C VAL A 205 0.07 -1.19 22.30
N GLN A 206 0.70 -0.04 22.51
CA GLN A 206 0.02 1.17 22.97
C GLN A 206 -1.07 1.64 21.99
N GLN A 207 -0.78 1.69 20.68
CA GLN A 207 -1.78 2.06 19.67
C GLN A 207 -2.97 1.09 19.64
N VAL A 208 -2.70 -0.21 19.80
CA VAL A 208 -3.77 -1.22 19.87
C VAL A 208 -4.64 -1.01 21.11
N CYS A 209 -4.03 -0.75 22.27
CA CYS A 209 -4.75 -0.45 23.51
C CYS A 209 -5.61 0.81 23.38
N GLU A 210 -5.07 1.90 22.83
CA GLU A 210 -5.83 3.15 22.60
C GLU A 210 -7.00 2.93 21.62
N LYS A 211 -6.78 2.12 20.59
CA LYS A 211 -7.82 1.76 19.63
C LYS A 211 -8.90 0.87 20.23
N MET A 212 -8.54 -0.08 21.11
CA MET A 212 -9.50 -0.93 21.82
C MET A 212 -10.30 -0.12 22.85
N ALA A 213 -9.67 0.82 23.54
CA ALA A 213 -10.32 1.69 24.53
C ALA A 213 -11.33 2.67 23.93
N SER A 214 -11.20 2.98 22.63
CA SER A 214 -12.11 3.88 21.90
C SER A 214 -13.24 3.15 21.16
N MET A 215 -13.29 1.81 21.20
CA MET A 215 -14.37 1.03 20.58
C MET A 215 -15.53 0.78 21.55
N GLU A 216 -16.74 0.76 21.01
CA GLU A 216 -17.93 0.27 21.70
C GLU A 216 -17.76 -1.20 22.12
N TYR A 217 -18.20 -1.54 23.33
CA TYR A 217 -17.96 -2.86 23.94
C TYR A 217 -18.44 -4.02 23.05
N THR A 218 -19.63 -3.90 22.46
CA THR A 218 -20.20 -4.94 21.58
C THR A 218 -19.37 -5.15 20.32
N GLN A 219 -18.82 -4.06 19.76
CA GLN A 219 -17.98 -4.13 18.56
C GLN A 219 -16.60 -4.70 18.89
N LEU A 220 -16.05 -4.33 20.06
CA LEU A 220 -14.82 -4.91 20.56
C LEU A 220 -14.96 -6.42 20.77
N GLN A 221 -16.05 -6.85 21.41
CA GLN A 221 -16.32 -8.26 21.67
C GLN A 221 -16.42 -9.08 20.36
N MET A 222 -17.14 -8.58 19.35
CA MET A 222 -17.20 -9.25 18.04
C MET A 222 -15.83 -9.34 17.38
N ASN A 223 -15.04 -8.26 17.39
CA ASN A 223 -13.72 -8.25 16.79
C ASN A 223 -12.77 -9.24 17.49
N LEU A 224 -12.84 -9.33 18.82
CA LEU A 224 -12.06 -10.30 19.58
C LEU A 224 -12.46 -11.74 19.23
N MET A 225 -13.75 -12.05 19.16
CA MET A 225 -14.22 -13.39 18.81
C MET A 225 -13.83 -13.80 17.39
N ASN A 226 -13.91 -12.87 16.43
CA ASN A 226 -13.47 -13.12 15.05
C ASN A 226 -11.96 -13.36 14.97
N THR A 227 -11.18 -12.63 15.76
CA THR A 227 -9.72 -12.78 15.81
C THR A 227 -9.34 -14.12 16.45
N LEU A 228 -9.97 -14.48 17.57
CA LEU A 228 -9.75 -15.75 18.27
C LEU A 228 -10.16 -16.96 17.42
N GLY A 229 -11.24 -16.85 16.63
CA GLY A 229 -11.71 -17.91 15.74
C GLY A 229 -10.79 -18.18 14.53
N GLY A 230 -9.87 -17.27 14.22
CA GLY A 230 -8.90 -17.41 13.14
C GLY A 230 -7.53 -17.94 13.56
N LEU A 231 -7.31 -18.17 14.87
CA LEU A 231 -6.04 -18.68 15.37
C LEU A 231 -5.92 -20.19 15.15
N ASP A 232 -4.72 -20.65 14.81
CA ASP A 232 -4.41 -22.08 14.84
C ASP A 232 -4.20 -22.58 16.29
N GLN A 233 -4.07 -23.90 16.46
CA GLN A 233 -3.95 -24.50 17.79
C GLN A 233 -2.68 -24.06 18.54
N GLU A 234 -1.57 -23.88 17.83
CA GLU A 234 -0.29 -23.46 18.44
C GLU A 234 -0.36 -22.01 18.92
N GLN A 235 -0.93 -21.13 18.11
CA GLN A 235 -1.17 -19.72 18.45
C GLN A 235 -2.17 -19.57 19.59
N SER A 236 -3.23 -20.39 19.61
CA SER A 236 -4.20 -20.41 20.71
C SER A 236 -3.53 -20.79 22.02
N ASN A 237 -2.72 -21.87 22.03
CA ASN A 237 -1.99 -22.30 23.21
C ASN A 237 -1.01 -21.23 23.71
N ALA A 238 -0.26 -20.60 22.81
CA ALA A 238 0.66 -19.51 23.17
C ALA A 238 -0.10 -18.31 23.78
N LEU A 239 -1.26 -17.95 23.24
CA LEU A 239 -2.11 -16.90 23.79
C LEU A 239 -2.60 -17.25 25.21
N PHE A 240 -3.02 -18.50 25.43
CA PHE A 240 -3.42 -18.97 26.76
C PHE A 240 -2.29 -18.88 27.78
N GLU A 241 -1.07 -19.25 27.41
CA GLU A 241 0.12 -19.11 28.28
C GLU A 241 0.38 -17.66 28.64
N ILE A 242 0.33 -16.75 27.66
CA ILE A 242 0.49 -15.30 27.90
C ILE A 242 -0.60 -14.78 28.86
N CYS A 243 -1.86 -15.17 28.64
CA CYS A 243 -2.96 -14.78 29.53
C CYS A 243 -2.77 -15.32 30.96
N SER A 244 -2.30 -16.55 31.11
CA SER A 244 -2.01 -17.16 32.42
C SER A 244 -0.92 -16.41 33.17
N VAL A 245 0.16 -16.02 32.47
CA VAL A 245 1.23 -15.20 33.06
C VAL A 245 0.70 -13.84 33.50
N ILE A 246 -0.08 -13.15 32.66
CA ILE A 246 -0.67 -11.84 33.01
C ILE A 246 -1.60 -11.97 34.23
N GLN A 247 -2.44 -13.01 34.28
CA GLN A 247 -3.33 -13.25 35.42
C GLN A 247 -2.55 -13.50 36.72
N SER A 248 -1.42 -14.21 36.64
CA SER A 248 -0.53 -14.44 37.79
C SER A 248 0.17 -13.17 38.29
N MET A 249 0.43 -12.21 37.40
CA MET A 249 1.03 -10.91 37.76
C MET A 249 0.04 -9.95 38.44
N TYR A 250 -1.26 -10.10 38.18
CA TYR A 250 -2.32 -9.25 38.74
C TYR A 250 -3.45 -10.09 39.38
N PRO A 251 -3.16 -10.84 40.46
CA PRO A 251 -4.12 -11.78 41.05
C PRO A 251 -5.36 -11.14 41.70
N GLN A 252 -5.44 -9.80 41.77
CA GLN A 252 -6.44 -9.07 42.54
C GLN A 252 -7.42 -8.21 41.70
N GLN A 253 -7.31 -8.15 40.37
CA GLN A 253 -8.11 -7.19 39.57
C GLN A 253 -9.17 -7.80 38.65
N TYR A 254 -9.20 -9.12 38.46
CA TYR A 254 -10.20 -9.75 37.58
C TYR A 254 -10.69 -11.08 38.15
N THR A 255 -11.50 -11.03 39.21
CA THR A 255 -12.54 -12.05 39.37
C THR A 255 -13.57 -11.79 38.28
N PHE A 256 -13.38 -12.43 37.12
CA PHE A 256 -14.45 -12.64 36.15
C PHE A 256 -15.57 -13.37 36.90
N GLN A 257 -16.57 -12.64 37.40
CA GLN A 257 -17.82 -13.28 37.75
C GLN A 257 -18.44 -13.72 36.41
N PRO A 258 -18.64 -15.03 36.19
CA PRO A 258 -19.35 -15.47 35.00
C PRO A 258 -20.70 -14.75 35.00
N VAL A 259 -21.06 -14.15 33.86
CA VAL A 259 -22.42 -13.71 33.62
C VAL A 259 -23.26 -14.98 33.67
N VAL A 260 -23.84 -15.26 34.83
CA VAL A 260 -24.82 -16.31 34.99
C VAL A 260 -25.97 -15.93 34.06
N GLU A 261 -26.21 -16.76 33.04
CA GLU A 261 -27.37 -16.66 32.17
C GLU A 261 -28.60 -16.36 33.02
N GLN A 262 -29.18 -15.17 32.86
CA GLN A 262 -30.56 -14.96 33.27
C GLN A 262 -31.42 -15.84 32.37
N LYS A 263 -31.66 -17.08 32.82
CA LYS A 263 -32.68 -17.93 32.25
C LYS A 263 -34.00 -17.17 32.31
N PHE A 264 -34.46 -16.76 31.13
CA PHE A 264 -35.82 -16.28 30.94
C PHE A 264 -36.75 -17.47 31.25
N THR A 265 -37.31 -17.53 32.46
CA THR A 265 -38.41 -18.44 32.75
C THR A 265 -39.70 -17.77 32.29
N PRO A 266 -40.37 -18.27 31.23
CA PRO A 266 -41.70 -17.79 30.90
C PRO A 266 -42.67 -18.42 31.92
N PHE A 267 -43.45 -17.57 32.59
CA PHE A 267 -44.57 -17.94 33.44
C PHE A 267 -44.28 -18.80 34.69
N GLY A 268 -44.41 -18.14 35.84
CA GLY A 268 -45.11 -18.66 37.02
C GLY A 268 -44.51 -19.86 37.73
N GLU A 269 -43.91 -19.61 38.89
CA GLU A 269 -44.35 -20.31 40.09
C GLU A 269 -44.05 -19.45 41.33
N PHE A 270 -45.15 -18.98 41.89
CA PHE A 270 -45.26 -18.45 43.23
C PHE A 270 -44.90 -19.58 44.20
N ASN A 271 -43.79 -19.46 44.92
CA ASN A 271 -43.63 -20.17 46.18
C ASN A 271 -42.95 -19.26 47.17
N GLY A 272 -43.76 -18.82 48.14
CA GLY A 272 -43.31 -18.04 49.25
C GLY A 272 -42.35 -18.83 50.13
N ASN A 273 -41.37 -18.11 50.67
CA ASN A 273 -41.05 -18.27 52.07
C ASN A 273 -40.80 -16.89 52.67
N TYR A 274 -41.85 -16.44 53.36
CA TYR A 274 -41.76 -15.52 54.46
C TYR A 274 -40.73 -16.04 55.48
N SER A 275 -39.73 -15.23 55.78
CA SER A 275 -39.24 -15.11 57.15
C SER A 275 -38.77 -13.68 57.34
N GLY A 276 -39.72 -12.80 57.64
CA GLY A 276 -39.39 -11.54 58.25
C GLY A 276 -38.85 -11.79 59.65
N GLN A 277 -37.76 -11.11 60.01
CA GLN A 277 -37.71 -10.42 61.29
C GLN A 277 -37.02 -9.05 61.13
N PRO A 278 -37.58 -8.00 61.74
CA PRO A 278 -37.10 -6.63 61.61
C PRO A 278 -36.00 -6.29 62.63
N ASN A 279 -35.14 -5.35 62.22
CA ASN A 279 -34.29 -4.56 63.09
C ASN A 279 -35.08 -3.95 64.26
N VAL A 280 -34.57 -4.06 65.49
CA VAL A 280 -34.90 -3.13 66.57
C VAL A 280 -33.60 -2.73 67.29
N PHE A 281 -33.28 -1.45 67.16
CA PHE A 281 -32.40 -0.70 68.06
C PHE A 281 -33.08 -0.53 69.43
N GLY A 282 -32.30 -0.55 70.51
CA GLY A 282 -32.76 -0.02 71.80
C GLY A 282 -31.86 -0.39 72.97
N GLY A 283 -30.98 0.51 73.36
CA GLY A 283 -30.36 0.54 74.68
C GLY A 283 -31.21 1.36 75.65
N PHE A 284 -31.09 1.00 76.93
CA PHE A 284 -31.60 1.64 78.16
C PHE A 284 -33.11 1.66 78.38
#